data_AF-A0A946NRR1-F1
#
_entry.id   AF-A0A946NRR1-F1
#
_cell.length_a   1.000
_cell.length_b   1.000
_cell.length_c   1.000
_cell.angle_alpha   90.00
_cell.angle_beta   90.00
_cell.angle_gamma   90.00
#
_symmetry.space_group_name_H-M   'P 1'
#
loop_
_entity.id
_entity.type
_entity.pdbx_description
1 polymer ?
#
loop_
_entity_poly.entity_id
_entity_poly.type
_entity_poly.pdbx_seq_one_letter_code
_entity_poly.pdbx_strand_id
1 'polypeptide(L)' 'MTEALYLADICNKVYIVHRRDTFRAEDIWIEQAKKRENIEFVLNDEVEEIK' A
#
# COMPACT_ATOMS: atom_id res chain seq x y z
N MET A 1 -2.37 -6.87 -1.99
CA MET A 1 -3.17 -5.64 -1.78
C MET A 1 -4.13 -5.86 -0.62
N THR A 2 -4.82 -6.99 -0.62
CA THR A 2 -5.65 -7.50 0.47
C THR A 2 -4.93 -7.52 1.82
N GLU A 3 -3.64 -7.86 1.85
CA GLU A 3 -2.82 -7.89 3.06
C GLU A 3 -2.57 -6.49 3.62
N ALA A 4 -2.36 -5.49 2.76
CA ALA A 4 -2.15 -4.12 3.18
C ALA A 4 -3.42 -3.50 3.76
N LEU A 5 -4.58 -3.82 3.18
CA LEU A 5 -5.89 -3.43 3.72
C LEU A 5 -6.15 -4.08 5.09
N TYR A 6 -5.83 -5.36 5.24
CA TYR A 6 -5.92 -6.05 6.52
C TYR A 6 -5.00 -5.43 7.59
N LEU A 7 -3.75 -5.12 7.23
CA LEU A 7 -2.82 -4.43 8.14
C LEU A 7 -3.31 -3.02 8.48
N ALA A 8 -4.00 -2.33 7.57
CA ALA A 8 -4.55 -1.01 7.84
C ALA A 8 -5.71 -1.03 8.86
N ASP A 9 -6.34 -2.18 9.11
CA ASP A 9 -7.32 -2.31 10.19
C ASP A 9 -6.67 -2.52 11.57
N ILE A 10 -5.39 -2.92 11.61
CA ILE A 10 -4.69 -3.31 12.85
C ILE A 10 -3.60 -2.31 13.23
N CYS A 11 -2.93 -1.72 12.24
CA CYS A 11 -1.79 -0.83 12.43
C CYS A 11 -2.20 0.64 12.34
N ASN A 12 -1.51 1.49 13.10
CA ASN A 12 -1.75 2.94 13.06
C ASN A 12 -1.43 3.57 11.69
N LYS A 13 -0.46 3.02 10.97
CA LYS A 13 -0.07 3.47 9.63
C LYS A 13 0.55 2.32 8.84
N VAL A 14 0.22 2.22 7.55
CA VAL A 14 0.72 1.20 6.62
C VAL A 14 1.31 1.88 5.40
N TYR A 15 2.53 1.51 5.05
CA TYR A 15 3.21 1.98 3.84
C TYR A 15 3.19 0.88 2.79
N ILE A 16 2.65 1.19 1.62
CA ILE A 16 2.64 0.28 0.47
C ILE A 16 3.74 0.77 -0.48
N VAL A 17 4.88 0.09 -0.43
CA VAL A 17 6.01 0.35 -1.34
C VAL A 17 5.83 -0.47 -2.60
N HIS A 18 5.87 0.19 -3.77
CA HIS A 18 5.81 -0.48 -5.05
C HIS A 18 6.85 0.08 -6.02
N ARG A 19 7.62 -0.82 -6.63
CA ARG A 19 8.66 -0.48 -7.61
C ARG A 19 8.16 0.13 -8.93
N ARG A 20 6.83 0.15 -9.14
CA ARG A 20 6.20 0.72 -10.33
C ARG A 20 5.18 1.78 -9.91
N ASP A 21 4.79 2.60 -10.88
CA ASP A 21 3.72 3.59 -10.79
C ASP A 21 2.33 2.96 -10.77
N THR A 22 2.20 1.75 -11.31
CA THR A 22 0.93 1.06 -11.52
C THR A 22 0.85 -0.25 -10.75
N PHE A 23 -0.28 -0.47 -10.10
CA PHE A 23 -0.58 -1.73 -9.45
C PHE A 23 -1.21 -2.71 -10.44
N ARG A 24 -0.85 -4.00 -10.31
CA ARG A 24 -1.51 -5.11 -11.04
C ARG A 24 -2.75 -5.64 -10.32
N ALA A 25 -3.11 -5.07 -9.17
CA ALA A 25 -4.31 -5.45 -8.42
C ALA A 25 -5.56 -4.92 -9.13
N GLU A 26 -6.73 -5.50 -8.84
CA GLU A 26 -7.99 -4.98 -9.37
C GLU A 26 -8.24 -3.56 -8.84
N ASP A 27 -8.81 -2.70 -9.68
CA ASP A 27 -9.05 -1.29 -9.38
C ASP A 27 -9.84 -1.10 -8.09
N ILE A 28 -10.80 -1.99 -7.79
CA ILE A 28 -11.61 -1.92 -6.58
C ILE A 28 -10.77 -1.96 -5.30
N TRP A 29 -9.70 -2.75 -5.26
CA TRP A 29 -8.83 -2.86 -4.09
C TRP A 29 -7.94 -1.63 -3.91
N ILE A 30 -7.47 -1.06 -5.03
CA ILE A 30 -6.66 0.16 -5.03
C ILE A 30 -7.52 1.33 -4.53
N GLU A 31 -8.75 1.44 -5.03
CA GLU A 31 -9.70 2.48 -4.60
C GLU A 31 -10.08 2.34 -3.14
N GLN A 32 -10.27 1.12 -2.63
CA GLN A 32 -10.51 0.91 -1.19
C GLN A 32 -9.32 1.35 -0.34
N ALA A 33 -8.09 1.09 -0.77
CA ALA A 33 -6.91 1.49 -0.03
C ALA A 33 -6.64 2.99 -0.09
N LYS A 34 -6.91 3.65 -1.22
CA LYS A 34 -6.87 5.12 -1.33
C LYS A 34 -7.88 5.83 -0.44
N LYS A 35 -8.99 5.17 -0.08
CA LYS A 35 -9.99 5.71 0.86
C LYS A 35 -9.56 5.62 2.32
N ARG A 36 -8.50 4.88 2.65
CA ARG A 36 -8.00 4.74 4.02
C ARG A 36 -6.95 5.82 4.29
N GLU A 37 -7.19 6.63 5.32
CA GLU A 37 -6.30 7.75 5.68
C GLU A 37 -4.95 7.28 6.27
N ASN A 38 -4.89 6.03 6.76
CA ASN A 38 -3.69 5.45 7.36
C ASN A 38 -2.85 4.62 6.38
N ILE A 39 -3.17 4.64 5.09
CA ILE A 39 -2.38 3.99 4.04
C ILE A 39 -1.61 5.03 3.24
N GLU A 40 -0.29 4.86 3.13
CA GLU A 40 0.56 5.71 2.31
C GLU A 40 1.17 4.90 1.16
N PHE A 41 1.00 5.39 -0.07
CA PHE A 41 1.54 4.75 -1.26
C PHE A 41 2.89 5.35 -1.62
N VAL A 42 3.94 4.54 -1.61
CA VAL A 42 5.28 4.90 -2.05
C VAL A 42 5.52 4.18 -3.38
N LEU A 43 5.26 4.88 -4.49
CA LEU A 43 5.34 4.34 -5.85
C LEU A 43 6.67 4.68 -6.50
N ASN A 44 7.08 3.86 -7.48
CA ASN A 44 8.38 3.95 -8.16
C ASN A 44 9.58 3.87 -7.20
N ASP A 45 9.42 3.13 -6.10
CA ASP A 45 10.44 3.03 -5.06
C ASP A 45 10.70 1.56 -4.72
N GLU A 46 11.93 1.27 -4.32
CA GLU A 46 12.39 -0.05 -3.92
C GLU A 46 13.07 0.02 -2.55
N VAL A 47 12.80 -0.96 -1.69
CA VAL A 47 13.39 -0.99 -0.36
C VAL A 47 14.86 -1.36 -0.48
N GLU A 48 15.75 -0.43 -0.14
CA GLU A 48 17.21 -0.61 -0.22
C GLU A 48 17.77 -1.42 0.95
N GLU A 49 17.32 -1.12 2.18
CA GLU A 49 17.80 -1.76 3.41
C GLU A 49 16.67 -1.88 4.42
N ILE A 50 16.64 -2.99 5.16
CA ILE A 50 15.80 -3.18 6.34
C ILE A 50 16.74 -3.41 7.52
N LYS A 51 16.65 -2.56 8.54
CA LYS A 51 17.45 -2.63 9.77
C LYS A 51 16.71 -3.29 10.91
#